data_AF-A0A2J1DTM6-F1
#
_entry.id   AF-A0A2J1DTM6-F1
#
_cell.length_a   1.000
_cell.length_b   1.000
_cell.length_c   1.000
_cell.angle_alpha   90.00
_cell.angle_beta   90.00
_cell.angle_gamma   90.00
#
_symmetry.space_group_name_H-M   'P 1'
#
loop_
_entity.id
_entity.type
_entity.pdbx_description
1 polymer ?
#
loop_
_entity_poly.entity_id
_entity_poly.type
_entity_poly.pdbx_seq_one_letter_code
_entity_poly.pdbx_strand_id
1 'polypeptide(L)'
;DEDVPGMAKMKEYCLKYHPDNYGNMDYIASWSEGLIVAEILRLALINTPGGIDNLTPQAIEEYGIKKLNGYAVGGLQGPVSYSSGDNRLAKAVRVFQISGGVMQVLSDWVEAPLIRYEDFSWFGS
;
A
#
# COMPACT_ATOMS: atom_id res chain seq x y z
N ASP A 1 -8.28 14.40 8.95
CA ASP A 1 -8.25 12.93 8.84
C ASP A 1 -9.30 12.48 7.87
N GLU A 2 -9.00 11.48 7.04
CA GLU A 2 -9.99 10.84 6.20
C GLU A 2 -10.87 9.88 7.03
N ASP A 3 -12.14 9.76 6.67
CA ASP A 3 -13.09 8.85 7.31
C ASP A 3 -13.01 7.45 6.67
N VAL A 4 -11.92 6.74 6.95
CA VAL A 4 -11.67 5.38 6.43
C VAL A 4 -11.28 4.42 7.55
N PRO A 5 -11.61 3.11 7.43
CA PRO A 5 -11.42 2.15 8.53
C PRO A 5 -9.98 2.06 9.06
N GLY A 6 -8.98 2.19 8.18
CA GLY A 6 -7.57 2.13 8.56
C GLY A 6 -7.12 3.29 9.46
N MET A 7 -7.76 4.46 9.36
CA MET A 7 -7.38 5.65 10.13
C MET A 7 -7.61 5.47 11.63
N ALA A 8 -8.70 4.81 12.02
CA ALA A 8 -9.02 4.63 13.43
C ALA A 8 -7.93 3.84 14.18
N LYS A 9 -7.49 2.70 13.62
CA LYS A 9 -6.47 1.86 14.27
C LYS A 9 -5.08 2.47 14.21
N MET A 10 -4.74 3.10 13.09
CA MET A 10 -3.50 3.84 12.94
C MET A 10 -3.42 4.97 13.98
N LYS A 11 -4.49 5.76 14.15
CA LYS A 11 -4.58 6.84 15.13
C LYS A 11 -4.47 6.33 16.56
N GLU A 12 -5.15 5.24 16.91
CA GLU A 12 -5.04 4.59 18.22
C GLU A 12 -3.57 4.27 18.55
N TYR A 13 -2.84 3.64 17.62
CA TYR A 13 -1.45 3.25 17.83
C TYR A 13 -0.49 4.44 17.81
N CYS A 14 -0.70 5.39 16.89
CA CYS A 14 0.09 6.62 16.80
C CYS A 14 -0.01 7.42 18.10
N LEU A 15 -1.22 7.72 18.59
CA LEU A 15 -1.40 8.48 19.82
C LEU A 15 -0.88 7.76 21.06
N LYS A 16 -0.92 6.42 21.06
CA LYS A 16 -0.43 5.62 22.20
C LYS A 16 1.10 5.54 22.26
N TYR A 17 1.76 5.31 21.14
CA TYR A 17 3.18 4.96 21.12
C TYR A 17 4.07 6.05 20.51
N HIS A 18 3.53 6.88 19.61
CA HIS A 18 4.27 7.88 18.83
C HIS A 18 3.48 9.19 18.67
N PRO A 19 2.97 9.81 19.76
CA PRO A 19 2.06 10.95 19.67
C PRO A 19 2.64 12.13 18.90
N ASP A 20 3.96 12.34 18.97
CA ASP A 20 4.67 13.41 18.26
C ASP A 20 4.64 13.26 16.72
N ASN A 21 4.28 12.09 16.21
CA ASN A 21 4.16 11.80 14.78
C ASN A 21 2.71 11.92 14.28
N TYR A 22 1.74 12.28 15.14
CA TYR A 22 0.36 12.43 14.69
C TYR A 22 0.23 13.56 13.66
N GLY A 23 -0.40 13.26 12.52
CA GLY A 23 -0.50 14.16 11.38
C GLY A 23 0.67 14.06 10.39
N ASN A 24 1.71 13.25 10.67
CA ASN A 24 2.77 12.97 9.72
C ASN A 24 2.29 11.96 8.65
N MET A 25 2.36 12.34 7.36
CA MET A 25 2.00 11.47 6.25
C MET A 25 2.88 10.22 6.14
N ASP A 26 4.16 10.29 6.51
CA ASP A 26 5.06 9.13 6.48
C ASP A 26 4.59 8.04 7.46
N TYR A 27 3.99 8.44 8.59
CA TYR A 27 3.41 7.49 9.53
C TYR A 27 2.23 6.73 8.91
N ILE A 28 1.39 7.43 8.14
CA ILE A 28 0.27 6.83 7.40
C ILE A 28 0.81 5.88 6.32
N ALA A 29 1.88 6.28 5.62
CA ALA A 29 2.52 5.47 4.59
C ALA A 29 3.11 4.17 5.17
N SER A 30 3.88 4.25 6.26
CA SER A 30 4.44 3.07 6.93
C SER A 30 3.36 2.16 7.52
N TRP A 31 2.27 2.73 8.04
CA TRP A 31 1.13 1.92 8.49
C TRP A 31 0.48 1.16 7.34
N SER A 32 0.29 1.83 6.19
CA SER A 32 -0.25 1.24 4.97
C SER A 32 0.63 0.11 4.45
N GLU A 33 1.95 0.30 4.43
CA GLU A 33 2.93 -0.74 4.11
C GLU A 33 2.80 -1.95 5.05
N GLY A 34 2.73 -1.72 6.36
CA GLY A 34 2.54 -2.79 7.35
C GLY A 34 1.26 -3.61 7.11
N LEU A 35 0.15 -2.95 6.74
CA LEU A 35 -1.09 -3.64 6.37
C LEU A 35 -0.93 -4.50 5.11
N ILE A 36 -0.22 -4.01 4.10
CA ILE A 36 0.07 -4.79 2.88
C ILE A 36 0.90 -6.02 3.21
N VAL A 37 1.97 -5.86 3.99
CA VAL A 37 2.84 -6.98 4.41
C VAL A 37 2.04 -8.00 5.22
N ALA A 38 1.19 -7.56 6.15
CA ALA A 38 0.33 -8.44 6.91
C ALA A 38 -0.63 -9.23 6.02
N GLU A 39 -1.23 -8.60 5.00
CA GLU A 39 -2.08 -9.28 4.03
C GLU A 39 -1.30 -10.28 3.16
N ILE A 40 -0.11 -9.91 2.68
CA ILE A 40 0.79 -10.82 1.95
C ILE A 40 1.09 -12.07 2.77
N LEU A 41 1.43 -11.91 4.05
CA LEU A 41 1.73 -13.02 4.95
C LEU A 41 0.48 -13.86 5.23
N ARG A 42 -0.69 -13.23 5.42
CA ARG A 42 -1.97 -13.95 5.55
C ARG A 42 -2.27 -14.79 4.32
N LEU A 43 -2.12 -14.22 3.13
CA LEU A 43 -2.31 -14.92 1.85
C LEU A 43 -1.30 -16.07 1.69
N ALA A 44 -0.04 -15.85 2.03
CA ALA A 44 0.97 -16.89 1.98
C ALA A 44 0.64 -18.05 2.93
N LEU A 45 0.23 -17.77 4.16
CA LEU A 45 -0.16 -18.79 5.15
C LEU A 45 -1.31 -19.67 4.67
N ILE A 46 -2.35 -19.08 4.06
CA ILE A 46 -3.53 -19.84 3.62
C ILE A 46 -3.30 -20.61 2.31
N ASN A 47 -2.38 -20.16 1.46
CA ASN A 47 -2.18 -20.72 0.11
C ASN A 47 -0.94 -21.62 0.01
N THR A 48 0.01 -21.55 0.95
CA THR A 48 1.20 -22.39 0.94
C THR A 48 0.83 -23.83 1.34
N PRO A 49 1.10 -24.86 0.51
CA PRO A 49 0.89 -26.25 0.89
C PRO A 49 1.72 -26.61 2.13
N GLY A 50 1.10 -27.19 3.15
CA GLY A 50 1.73 -27.44 4.46
C GLY A 50 1.76 -26.22 5.39
N GLY A 51 1.17 -25.09 4.97
CA GLY A 51 0.94 -23.91 5.81
C GLY A 51 2.24 -23.29 6.32
N ILE A 52 2.24 -22.94 7.60
CA ILE A 52 3.34 -22.21 8.26
C ILE A 52 4.67 -22.94 8.20
N ASP A 53 4.68 -24.28 8.26
CA ASP A 53 5.89 -25.10 8.30
C ASP A 53 6.68 -25.04 6.98
N ASN A 54 6.01 -24.68 5.88
CA ASN A 54 6.59 -24.57 4.55
C ASN A 54 6.71 -23.12 4.06
N LEU A 55 6.51 -22.14 4.94
CA LEU A 55 6.73 -20.74 4.57
C LEU A 55 8.22 -20.49 4.32
N THR A 56 8.50 -20.05 3.11
CA THR A 56 9.81 -19.57 2.65
C THR A 56 9.62 -18.22 1.94
N PRO A 57 10.67 -17.43 1.71
CA PRO A 57 10.55 -16.21 0.91
C PRO A 57 9.93 -16.46 -0.47
N GLN A 58 10.27 -17.57 -1.13
CA GLN A 58 9.68 -17.97 -2.40
C GLN A 58 8.20 -18.32 -2.27
N ALA A 59 7.80 -19.00 -1.19
CA ALA A 59 6.39 -19.25 -0.91
C ALA A 59 5.62 -17.95 -0.65
N ILE A 60 6.22 -16.98 0.05
CA ILE A 60 5.62 -15.65 0.28
C ILE A 60 5.44 -14.90 -1.04
N GLU A 61 6.41 -14.97 -1.95
CA GLU A 61 6.27 -14.37 -3.28
C GLU A 61 5.13 -15.04 -4.06
N GLU A 62 5.14 -16.37 -4.17
CA GLU A 62 4.22 -17.13 -5.02
C GLU A 62 2.78 -17.17 -4.48
N TYR A 63 2.64 -17.35 -3.17
CA TYR A 63 1.35 -17.59 -2.50
C TYR A 63 0.85 -16.38 -1.73
N GLY A 64 1.68 -15.35 -1.52
CA GLY A 64 1.32 -14.08 -0.89
C GLY A 64 1.27 -12.94 -1.89
N ILE A 65 2.44 -12.46 -2.33
CA ILE A 65 2.58 -11.27 -3.21
C ILE A 65 1.79 -11.47 -4.49
N LYS A 66 2.02 -12.56 -5.23
CA LYS A 66 1.36 -12.83 -6.52
C LYS A 66 -0.14 -13.09 -6.40
N LYS A 67 -0.64 -13.33 -5.18
CA LYS A 67 -2.06 -13.53 -4.88
C LYS A 67 -2.78 -12.25 -4.44
N LEU A 68 -2.07 -11.14 -4.25
CA LEU A 68 -2.70 -9.84 -3.98
C LEU A 68 -3.60 -9.44 -5.15
N ASN A 69 -4.87 -9.18 -4.83
CA ASN A 69 -5.87 -8.76 -5.81
C ASN A 69 -6.89 -7.82 -5.14
N GLY A 70 -6.69 -6.51 -5.32
CA GLY A 70 -7.61 -5.47 -4.89
C GLY A 70 -7.65 -5.25 -3.38
N TYR A 71 -6.55 -5.52 -2.65
CA TYR A 71 -6.53 -5.29 -1.20
C TYR A 71 -6.62 -3.79 -0.91
N ALA A 72 -7.68 -3.38 -0.19
CA ALA A 72 -8.05 -1.97 -0.04
C ALA A 72 -7.23 -1.19 1.01
N VAL A 73 -6.30 -1.83 1.73
CA VAL A 73 -5.39 -1.19 2.71
C VAL A 73 -6.13 -0.29 3.72
N GLY A 74 -7.33 -0.70 4.15
CA GLY A 74 -8.16 0.07 5.06
C GLY A 74 -8.60 1.45 4.53
N GLY A 75 -8.47 1.71 3.22
CA GLY A 75 -8.79 2.98 2.58
C GLY A 75 -7.71 4.06 2.71
N LEU A 76 -6.55 3.75 3.31
CA LEU A 76 -5.46 4.71 3.51
C LEU A 76 -4.69 5.03 2.22
N GLN A 77 -4.75 4.13 1.24
CA GLN A 77 -4.22 4.32 -0.09
C GLN A 77 -5.09 3.59 -1.12
N GLY A 78 -4.74 3.72 -2.41
CA GLY A 78 -5.36 2.95 -3.48
C GLY A 78 -5.20 1.44 -3.26
N PRO A 79 -6.12 0.62 -3.80
CA PRO A 79 -6.06 -0.83 -3.66
C PRO A 79 -4.79 -1.39 -4.31
N VAL A 80 -4.24 -2.45 -3.72
CA VAL A 80 -3.02 -3.09 -4.22
C VAL A 80 -3.32 -4.44 -4.86
N SER A 81 -2.69 -4.68 -6.02
CA SER A 81 -2.82 -5.90 -6.79
C SER A 81 -1.49 -6.27 -7.43
N TYR A 82 -1.16 -7.55 -7.45
CA TYR A 82 -0.08 -8.03 -8.30
C TYR A 82 -0.54 -8.13 -9.76
N SER A 83 0.37 -7.86 -10.69
CA SER A 83 0.18 -8.21 -12.09
C SER A 83 1.46 -8.83 -12.62
N SER A 84 1.33 -9.87 -13.45
CA SER A 84 2.49 -10.55 -14.03
C SER A 84 3.37 -9.56 -14.81
N GLY A 85 4.63 -9.46 -14.41
CA GLY A 85 5.60 -8.53 -15.01
C GLY A 85 5.55 -7.08 -14.49
N ASP A 86 4.71 -6.77 -13.51
CA ASP A 86 4.60 -5.44 -12.89
C ASP A 86 4.56 -5.54 -11.36
N ASN A 87 5.72 -5.28 -10.73
CA ASN A 87 5.93 -5.42 -9.29
C ASN A 87 5.57 -4.17 -8.48
N ARG A 88 4.94 -3.15 -9.08
CA ARG A 88 4.61 -1.89 -8.36
C ARG A 88 3.55 -2.05 -7.27
N LEU A 89 2.68 -3.08 -7.38
CA LEU A 89 1.53 -3.39 -6.52
C LEU A 89 0.47 -2.28 -6.43
N ALA A 90 0.85 -1.11 -5.92
CA ALA A 90 0.06 0.10 -5.90
C ALA A 90 0.20 0.82 -7.24
N LYS A 91 -0.94 1.03 -7.92
CA LYS A 91 -0.99 1.66 -9.24
C LYS A 91 -1.99 2.80 -9.30
N ALA A 92 -2.48 3.28 -8.18
CA ALA A 92 -3.40 4.41 -8.14
C ALA A 92 -2.84 5.55 -7.29
N VAL A 93 -3.04 6.77 -7.78
CA VAL A 93 -2.68 8.01 -7.10
C VAL A 93 -3.94 8.81 -6.78
N ARG A 94 -3.84 9.72 -5.83
CA ARG A 94 -4.92 10.65 -5.49
C ARG A 94 -4.39 12.07 -5.54
N VAL A 95 -5.18 12.98 -6.10
CA VAL A 95 -4.81 14.38 -6.21
C VAL A 95 -5.31 15.11 -4.97
N PHE A 96 -4.40 15.85 -4.36
CA PHE A 96 -4.70 16.73 -3.24
C PHE A 96 -4.38 18.18 -3.64
N GLN A 97 -5.14 19.12 -3.09
CA GLN A 97 -4.85 20.54 -3.16
C GLN A 97 -4.70 21.11 -1.76
N ILE A 98 -3.69 21.95 -1.56
CA ILE A 98 -3.57 22.74 -0.33
C ILE A 98 -4.36 24.04 -0.53
N SER A 99 -5.37 24.26 0.30
CA SER A 99 -6.15 25.50 0.32
C SER A 99 -6.26 26.00 1.76
N GLY A 100 -5.82 27.24 2.01
CA GLY A 100 -5.80 27.82 3.35
C GLY A 100 -4.95 27.04 4.37
N GLY A 101 -3.90 26.35 3.92
CA GLY A 101 -3.05 25.50 4.76
C GLY A 101 -3.65 24.13 5.09
N VAL A 102 -4.80 23.78 4.51
CA VAL A 102 -5.46 22.49 4.71
C VAL A 102 -5.38 21.66 3.42
N MET A 103 -5.03 20.39 3.56
CA MET A 103 -5.05 19.43 2.47
C MET A 103 -6.49 18.99 2.16
N GLN A 104 -6.92 19.18 0.92
CA GLN A 104 -8.23 18.80 0.41
C GLN A 104 -8.08 17.73 -0.66
N VAL A 105 -8.89 16.68 -0.57
CA VAL A 105 -8.99 15.63 -1.59
C VAL A 105 -9.72 16.20 -2.82
N LEU A 106 -9.10 16.12 -4.00
CA LEU A 106 -9.69 16.60 -5.25
C LEU A 106 -10.14 15.49 -6.20
N SER A 107 -9.69 14.26 -5.99
CA SER A 107 -10.03 13.13 -6.85
C SER A 107 -10.31 11.87 -6.05
N ASP A 108 -10.99 10.92 -6.68
CA ASP A 108 -10.89 9.52 -6.30
C ASP A 108 -9.49 8.96 -6.63
N TRP A 109 -9.27 7.68 -6.35
CA TRP A 109 -8.08 6.97 -6.80
C TRP A 109 -8.07 6.90 -8.33
N VAL A 110 -7.01 7.45 -8.94
CA VAL A 110 -6.79 7.50 -10.38
C VAL A 110 -5.67 6.52 -10.73
N GLU A 111 -5.92 5.62 -11.69
CA GLU A 111 -4.90 4.70 -12.18
C GLU A 111 -3.71 5.46 -12.78
N ALA A 112 -2.51 5.12 -12.30
CA ALA A 112 -1.22 5.57 -12.76
C ALA A 112 -0.63 4.52 -13.72
N PRO A 113 -0.68 4.76 -15.04
CA PRO A 113 -0.22 3.79 -16.01
C PRO A 113 1.27 3.47 -15.84
N LEU A 114 1.70 2.30 -16.32
CA LEU A 114 3.11 1.96 -16.38
C LEU A 114 3.82 2.93 -17.34
N ILE A 115 4.78 3.68 -16.81
CA ILE A 115 5.67 4.51 -17.60
C ILE A 115 6.99 3.77 -17.71
N ARG A 116 7.34 3.34 -18.92
CA ARG A 116 8.62 2.71 -19.25
C ARG A 116 9.64 3.79 -19.49
N TYR A 117 10.25 4.29 -18.42
CA TYR A 117 11.18 5.40 -18.51
C TYR A 117 12.36 5.08 -19.44
N GLU A 118 12.77 3.81 -19.51
CA GLU A 118 13.81 3.29 -20.40
C GLU A 118 13.52 3.46 -21.89
N ASP A 119 12.26 3.71 -22.27
CA ASP A 119 11.89 3.96 -23.67
C ASP A 119 12.10 5.43 -24.08
N PHE A 120 12.37 6.34 -23.13
CA PHE A 120 12.63 7.75 -23.44
C PHE A 120 14.12 8.01 -23.69
N SER A 121 14.42 8.77 -24.74
CA SER A 121 15.80 9.08 -25.17
C SER A 121 16.62 9.86 -24.14
N TRP A 122 15.99 10.51 -23.16
CA TRP A 122 16.64 11.26 -22.08
C TRP A 122 16.92 10.42 -20.83
N PHE A 123 16.39 9.19 -20.75
CA PHE A 123 16.55 8.36 -19.56
C PHE A 123 17.88 7.62 -19.60
N GLY A 124 18.77 7.90 -18.64
CA GLY A 124 20.08 7.25 -18.52
C GLY A 124 21.21 7.88 -19.34
N SER A 125 20.94 9.01 -20.01
CA SER A 125 21.95 9.89 -20.64
C SER A 125 22.58 10.87 -19.65
#